data_AF-A0A9Q8E9N3-F1
#
_entry.id   AF-A0A9Q8E9N3-F1
#
_cell.length_a   1.000
_cell.length_b   1.000
_cell.length_c   1.000
_cell.angle_alpha   90.00
_cell.angle_beta   90.00
_cell.angle_gamma   90.00
#
_symmetry.space_group_name_H-M   'P 1'
#
loop_
_entity.id
_entity.type
_entity.pdbx_description
1 polymer ?
#
loop_
_entity_poly.entity_id
_entity_poly.type
_entity_poly.pdbx_seq_one_letter_code
_entity_poly.pdbx_strand_id
1 'polypeptide(L)'
;MGFPSPANDYVERTLNIDILCHIDANCISIETSSGYAVINRSLRVQQGNTILINNCGTMQFAKLMGKSLITSDGEALEGQVLDDVNVIGVVTFIINSTRLSEADSSPF
;
A
#
# COMPACT_ATOMS: atom_id res chain seq x y z
N MET A 1 41.10 -16.09 30.02
CA MET A 1 40.08 -15.12 29.58
C MET A 1 39.95 -15.25 28.07
N GLY A 2 38.85 -15.84 27.58
CA GLY A 2 38.65 -16.12 26.15
C GLY A 2 38.21 -14.86 25.42
N PHE A 3 38.85 -14.56 24.29
CA PHE A 3 38.43 -13.47 23.41
C PHE A 3 36.99 -13.73 22.96
N PRO A 4 36.05 -12.77 23.14
CA PRO A 4 34.74 -12.91 22.49
C PRO A 4 34.98 -12.99 20.99
N SER A 5 34.53 -14.09 20.37
CA SER A 5 34.73 -14.33 18.95
C SER A 5 34.14 -13.17 18.13
N PRO A 6 34.88 -12.60 17.16
CA PRO A 6 34.41 -11.50 16.29
C PRO A 6 33.11 -11.80 15.53
N ALA A 7 32.74 -13.07 15.42
CA ALA A 7 31.55 -13.55 14.71
C ALA A 7 30.22 -13.12 15.35
N ASN A 8 30.20 -12.55 16.57
CA ASN A 8 28.97 -12.00 17.16
C ASN A 8 28.52 -10.68 16.51
N ASP A 9 29.32 -10.11 15.60
CA ASP A 9 28.91 -8.97 14.76
C ASP A 9 28.07 -9.43 13.55
N TYR A 10 28.13 -10.74 13.21
CA TYR A 10 27.36 -11.37 12.13
C TYR A 10 25.97 -11.85 12.58
N VAL A 11 25.33 -11.15 13.51
CA VAL A 11 23.91 -11.39 13.82
C VAL A 11 23.07 -10.65 12.78
N GLU A 12 22.96 -11.25 11.60
CA GLU A 12 22.08 -10.76 10.54
C GLU A 12 20.64 -10.81 11.06
N ARG A 13 19.95 -9.67 11.05
CA ARG A 13 18.52 -9.66 11.37
C ARG A 13 17.77 -10.46 10.32
N THR A 14 16.91 -11.37 10.75
CA THR A 14 16.01 -12.07 9.84
C THR A 14 15.12 -11.06 9.11
N LEU A 15 15.16 -11.11 7.79
CA LEU A 15 14.34 -10.25 6.94
C LEU A 15 12.88 -10.67 7.13
N ASN A 16 12.08 -9.79 7.73
CA ASN A 16 10.65 -10.00 7.93
C ASN A 16 9.87 -8.99 7.08
N ILE A 17 8.61 -9.31 6.77
CA ILE A 17 7.74 -8.44 5.96
C ILE A 17 7.56 -7.06 6.59
N ASP A 18 7.58 -7.00 7.92
CA ASP A 18 7.52 -5.78 8.71
C ASP A 18 8.68 -4.83 8.41
N ILE A 19 9.89 -5.37 8.33
CA ILE A 19 11.11 -4.63 8.00
C ILE A 19 11.13 -4.24 6.52
N LEU A 20 10.74 -5.17 5.64
CA LEU A 20 10.80 -4.97 4.18
C LEU A 20 9.77 -3.94 3.70
N CYS A 21 8.56 -3.97 4.25
CA CYS A 21 7.44 -3.12 3.87
C CYS A 21 7.19 -1.99 4.86
N HIS A 22 8.12 -1.74 5.79
CA HIS A 22 7.99 -0.71 6.81
C HIS A 22 6.60 -0.70 7.47
N ILE A 23 6.12 -1.88 7.84
CA ILE A 23 4.83 -2.03 8.50
C ILE A 23 5.00 -1.48 9.91
N ASP A 24 4.08 -0.60 10.31
CA ASP A 24 4.02 -0.03 11.64
C ASP A 24 2.60 -0.27 12.19
N ALA A 25 2.35 0.04 13.46
CA ALA A 25 1.01 -0.06 14.05
C ALA A 25 -0.06 0.78 13.31
N ASN A 26 0.36 1.73 12.47
CA ASN A 26 -0.50 2.55 11.64
C ASN A 26 -0.76 1.98 10.23
N CYS A 27 -0.13 0.85 9.90
CA CYS A 27 -0.31 0.15 8.63
C CYS A 27 -1.43 -0.88 8.73
N ILE A 28 -2.18 -1.03 7.63
CA ILE A 28 -3.21 -2.04 7.45
C ILE A 28 -2.88 -2.79 6.16
N SER A 29 -2.90 -4.11 6.21
CA SER A 29 -2.83 -4.95 5.02
C SER A 29 -4.22 -5.35 4.57
N ILE A 30 -4.52 -5.20 3.28
CA ILE A 30 -5.74 -5.73 2.66
C ILE A 30 -5.36 -6.75 1.59
N GLU A 31 -6.23 -7.74 1.42
CA GLU A 31 -6.15 -8.68 0.31
C GLU A 31 -6.68 -8.00 -0.96
N THR A 32 -5.96 -8.19 -2.06
CA THR A 32 -6.34 -7.73 -3.41
C THR A 32 -6.43 -8.93 -4.34
N SER A 33 -7.05 -8.74 -5.51
CA SER A 33 -7.15 -9.79 -6.53
C SER A 33 -5.80 -10.36 -6.96
N SER A 34 -4.72 -9.57 -6.90
CA SER A 34 -3.37 -9.99 -7.28
C SER A 34 -2.46 -10.36 -6.09
N GLY A 35 -2.92 -10.17 -4.85
CA GLY A 35 -2.12 -10.45 -3.65
C GLY A 35 -2.52 -9.59 -2.45
N TYR A 36 -1.62 -8.72 -1.99
CA TYR A 36 -1.86 -7.86 -0.83
C TYR A 36 -1.40 -6.42 -1.07
N ALA A 37 -2.09 -5.46 -0.46
CA ALA A 37 -1.64 -4.08 -0.40
C ALA A 37 -1.45 -3.65 1.05
N VAL A 38 -0.39 -2.90 1.32
CA VAL A 38 -0.10 -2.29 2.62
C VAL A 38 -0.47 -0.82 2.54
N ILE A 39 -1.33 -0.38 3.45
CA ILE A 39 -1.86 0.98 3.54
C ILE A 39 -1.41 1.59 4.85
N ASN A 40 -0.74 2.73 4.79
CA ASN A 40 -0.38 3.51 5.97
C ASN A 40 -1.37 4.66 6.16
N ARG A 41 -2.02 4.67 7.32
CA ARG A 41 -3.02 5.70 7.70
C ARG A 41 -2.41 6.99 8.24
N SER A 42 -1.16 6.96 8.68
CA SER A 42 -0.48 8.12 9.27
C SER A 42 0.21 8.98 8.21
N LEU A 43 0.39 8.48 7.00
CA LEU A 43 0.99 9.25 5.91
C LEU A 43 0.01 10.27 5.35
N ARG A 44 0.52 11.49 5.11
CA ARG A 44 -0.22 12.51 4.36
C ARG A 44 -0.27 12.13 2.90
N VAL A 45 -1.46 12.20 2.32
CA VAL A 45 -1.63 12.02 0.87
C VAL A 45 -0.92 13.15 0.12
N GLN A 46 -0.06 12.78 -0.81
CA GLN A 46 0.64 13.70 -1.71
C GLN A 46 0.23 13.45 -3.16
N GLN A 47 0.46 14.43 -4.03
CA GLN A 47 0.20 14.24 -5.45
C GLN A 47 1.01 13.07 -6.02
N GLY A 48 0.35 12.28 -6.86
CA GLY A 48 0.91 11.08 -7.45
C GLY A 48 0.81 9.84 -6.56
N ASN A 49 0.43 9.98 -5.28
CA ASN A 49 0.30 8.83 -4.39
C ASN A 49 -0.96 8.03 -4.73
N THR A 50 -0.80 6.70 -4.67
CA THR A 50 -1.92 5.77 -4.65
C THR A 50 -2.49 5.72 -3.24
N ILE A 51 -3.79 5.89 -3.12
CA ILE A 51 -4.53 5.84 -1.87
C ILE A 51 -5.62 4.78 -1.97
N LEU A 52 -5.99 4.24 -0.82
CA LEU A 52 -7.18 3.43 -0.69
C LEU A 52 -8.34 4.33 -0.27
N ILE A 53 -9.41 4.28 -1.06
CA ILE A 53 -10.65 5.01 -0.79
C ILE A 53 -11.80 4.04 -0.57
N ASN A 54 -12.78 4.46 0.22
CA ASN A 54 -14.08 3.83 0.30
C ASN A 54 -15.08 4.72 -0.43
N ASN A 55 -15.65 4.19 -1.51
CA ASN A 55 -16.68 4.83 -2.31
C ASN A 55 -17.98 4.03 -2.17
N CYS A 56 -18.98 4.59 -1.50
CA CYS A 56 -20.30 3.97 -1.30
C CYS A 56 -20.26 2.51 -0.73
N GLY A 57 -19.30 2.22 0.15
CA GLY A 57 -19.13 0.89 0.76
C GLY A 57 -18.15 -0.03 0.04
N THR A 58 -17.64 0.38 -1.13
CA THR A 58 -16.65 -0.38 -1.90
C THR A 58 -15.27 0.20 -1.69
N MET A 59 -14.32 -0.64 -1.28
CA MET A 59 -12.90 -0.26 -1.20
C MET A 59 -12.26 -0.33 -2.59
N GLN A 60 -11.68 0.77 -3.03
CA GLN A 60 -11.05 0.87 -4.34
C GLN A 60 -9.78 1.72 -4.26
N PHE A 61 -8.83 1.45 -5.14
CA PHE A 61 -7.62 2.26 -5.24
C PHE A 61 -7.87 3.47 -6.13
N ALA A 62 -7.30 4.60 -5.71
CA ALA A 62 -7.31 5.82 -6.49
C ALA A 62 -5.97 6.54 -6.40
N LYS A 63 -5.62 7.31 -7.43
CA LYS A 63 -4.41 8.11 -7.47
C LYS A 63 -4.76 9.57 -7.35
N LEU A 64 -4.12 10.28 -6.41
CA LEU A 64 -4.34 11.71 -6.27
C LEU A 64 -3.61 12.47 -7.38
N MET A 65 -4.36 13.13 -8.26
CA MET A 65 -3.85 13.95 -9.35
C MET A 65 -4.52 15.32 -9.32
N GLY A 66 -3.77 16.39 -9.06
CA GLY A 66 -4.37 17.72 -8.98
C GLY A 66 -5.29 17.85 -7.76
N LYS A 67 -6.58 18.07 -8.03
CA LYS A 67 -7.68 18.14 -7.06
C LYS A 67 -8.65 16.97 -7.22
N SER A 68 -8.21 15.93 -7.92
CA SER A 68 -9.04 14.87 -8.47
C SER A 68 -8.47 13.54 -8.05
N LEU A 69 -9.34 12.57 -7.78
CA LEU A 69 -8.93 11.20 -7.49
C LEU A 69 -9.22 10.33 -8.70
N ILE A 70 -8.19 9.76 -9.31
CA ILE A 70 -8.34 8.90 -10.49
C ILE A 70 -8.43 7.45 -10.01
N THR A 71 -9.56 6.80 -10.20
CA THR A 71 -9.76 5.39 -9.80
C THR A 71 -9.02 4.45 -10.74
N SER A 72 -8.94 3.18 -10.35
CA SER A 72 -8.35 2.13 -11.18
C SER A 72 -9.01 1.92 -12.55
N ASP A 73 -10.29 2.29 -12.67
CA ASP A 73 -11.07 2.22 -13.90
C ASP A 73 -10.78 3.40 -14.86
N GLY A 74 -10.02 4.40 -14.40
CA GLY A 74 -9.77 5.63 -15.15
C GLY A 74 -10.84 6.71 -14.94
N GLU A 75 -11.79 6.50 -14.03
CA GLU A 75 -12.75 7.53 -13.64
C GLU A 75 -12.08 8.60 -12.78
N ALA A 76 -12.34 9.86 -13.11
CA ALA A 76 -11.91 11.00 -12.30
C ALA A 76 -13.02 11.40 -11.34
N LEU A 77 -12.79 11.19 -10.05
CA LEU A 77 -13.68 11.65 -8.98
C LEU A 77 -13.33 13.10 -8.63
N GLU A 78 -14.28 14.00 -8.87
CA GLU A 78 -14.14 15.44 -8.73
C GLU A 78 -15.41 16.09 -8.16
N GLY A 79 -15.27 17.29 -7.60
CA GLY A 79 -16.42 18.11 -7.18
C GLY A 79 -17.20 17.49 -6.03
N GLN A 80 -18.53 17.38 -6.18
CA GLN A 80 -19.40 16.83 -5.13
C GLN A 80 -19.14 15.35 -4.87
N VAL A 81 -18.76 14.58 -5.89
CA VAL A 81 -18.48 13.14 -5.75
C VAL A 81 -17.27 12.90 -4.83
N LEU A 82 -16.33 13.85 -4.78
CA LEU A 82 -15.17 13.76 -3.90
C LEU A 82 -15.55 13.89 -2.41
N ASP A 83 -16.67 14.55 -2.10
CA ASP A 83 -17.14 14.75 -0.72
C ASP A 83 -17.69 13.45 -0.10
N ASP A 84 -18.34 12.62 -0.92
CA ASP A 84 -18.86 11.31 -0.52
C ASP A 84 -17.77 10.21 -0.42
N VAL A 85 -16.53 10.51 -0.82
CA VAL A 85 -15.43 9.54 -0.82
C VAL A 85 -14.63 9.63 0.48
N ASN A 86 -14.52 8.50 1.18
CA ASN A 86 -13.71 8.42 2.40
C ASN A 86 -12.31 7.88 2.11
N VAL A 87 -11.27 8.67 2.40
CA VAL A 87 -9.88 8.25 2.24
C VAL A 87 -9.43 7.44 3.46
N ILE A 88 -9.05 6.18 3.25
CA ILE A 88 -8.59 5.29 4.31
C ILE A 88 -7.12 5.53 4.63
N GLY A 89 -6.27 5.68 3.60
CA GLY A 89 -4.84 5.92 3.78
C GLY A 89 -4.03 5.82 2.50
N VAL A 90 -2.71 5.96 2.61
CA VAL A 90 -1.76 5.91 1.48
C VAL A 90 -1.26 4.48 1.30
N VAL A 91 -1.31 3.97 0.07
CA VAL A 91 -0.71 2.68 -0.28
C VAL A 91 0.80 2.83 -0.34
N THR A 92 1.51 2.08 0.49
CA THR A 92 2.97 2.11 0.56
C THR A 92 3.61 0.96 -0.21
N PHE A 93 3.02 -0.24 -0.14
CA PHE A 93 3.53 -1.42 -0.81
C PHE A 93 2.41 -2.25 -1.43
N ILE A 94 2.70 -2.85 -2.58
CA ILE A 94 1.85 -3.84 -3.24
C ILE A 94 2.67 -5.12 -3.36
N ILE A 95 2.12 -6.22 -2.86
CA ILE A 95 2.72 -7.53 -2.82
C ILE A 95 1.93 -8.42 -3.77
N ASN A 96 2.49 -8.73 -4.92
CA ASN A 96 1.83 -9.57 -5.93
C ASN A 96 2.18 -11.04 -5.72
N SER A 97 1.17 -11.91 -5.78
CA SER A 97 1.33 -13.35 -5.78
C SER A 97 1.57 -13.85 -7.20
N THR A 98 2.70 -14.52 -7.42
CA THR A 98 3.03 -15.11 -8.73
C THR A 98 2.18 -16.33 -9.09
N ARG A 99 1.42 -16.87 -8.14
CA ARG A 99 0.54 -18.03 -8.36
C ARG A 99 -0.73 -17.67 -9.14
N LEU A 100 -1.10 -16.40 -9.19
CA LEU A 100 -2.23 -15.88 -9.95
C LEU A 100 -1.76 -15.35 -11.30
N SER A 101 -0.98 -16.16 -12.01
CA SER A 101 -0.56 -15.90 -13.38
C SER A 101 -1.67 -16.35 -14.32
N GLU A 102 -2.77 -15.61 -14.40
CA GLU A 102 -3.64 -15.55 -15.58
C GLU A 102 -4.67 -14.45 -15.39
N ALA A 103 -4.60 -13.42 -16.25
CA ALA A 103 -5.50 -12.27 -16.35
C ALA A 103 -5.49 -11.27 -15.18
N ASP A 104 -4.47 -10.41 -15.14
CA ASP A 104 -4.76 -8.96 -15.30
C ASP A 104 -3.44 -8.25 -15.60
N SER A 105 -3.35 -7.64 -16.78
CA SER A 105 -2.32 -6.65 -17.04
C SER A 105 -2.48 -5.55 -16.00
N SER A 106 -1.55 -5.47 -15.05
CA SER A 106 -1.55 -4.47 -13.97
C SER A 106 -1.98 -3.10 -14.51
N PRO A 107 -3.13 -2.55 -14.10
CA PRO A 107 -3.56 -1.23 -14.55
C PRO A 107 -2.75 -0.09 -13.89
N PHE A 108 -1.77 -0.43 -13.04
CA PHE A 108 -0.86 0.49 -12.36
C PHE A 108 0.57 -0.07 -12.27
#